data_AF-A0A7S3CLF1-F1
#
_entry.id   AF-A0A7S3CLF1-F1
#
_cell.length_a   1.000
_cell.length_b   1.000
_cell.length_c   1.000
_cell.angle_alpha   90.00
_cell.angle_beta   90.00
_cell.angle_gamma   90.00
#
_symmetry.space_group_name_H-M   'P 1'
#
loop_
_entity.id
_entity.type
_entity.pdbx_description
1 polymer ?
#
loop_
_entity_poly.entity_id
_entity_poly.type
_entity_poly.pdbx_seq_one_letter_code
_entity_poly.pdbx_strand_id
1 'polypeptide(L)'
;VVGERAAMDLHHKLRRDPNWHPNGCNICGQLGHQASTCPNGTVNWKEKYGESAFRLRINQDPKDFRDPTDAEWAGMMKELKKKADEFTKMKEDVSKSLNYTEL
;
A
#
# COMPACT_ATOMS: atom_id res chain seq x y z
N VAL A 1 -7.50 -3.34 18.49
CA VAL A 1 -6.41 -3.35 17.48
C VAL A 1 -6.42 -4.66 16.72
N VAL A 2 -7.24 -4.75 15.67
CA VAL A 2 -7.33 -5.95 14.81
C VAL A 2 -6.53 -5.63 13.56
N GLY A 3 -5.41 -6.34 13.41
CA GLY A 3 -4.27 -5.91 12.61
C GLY A 3 -4.44 -5.98 11.09
N GLU A 4 -3.69 -5.11 10.44
CA GLU A 4 -3.52 -4.90 9.00
C GLU A 4 -2.88 -6.09 8.24
N ARG A 5 -2.74 -7.26 8.87
CA ARG A 5 -2.22 -8.49 8.23
C ARG A 5 -3.26 -9.26 7.40
N ALA A 6 -4.55 -8.93 7.51
CA ALA A 6 -5.61 -9.64 6.80
C ALA A 6 -5.77 -9.23 5.32
N ALA A 7 -5.20 -8.10 4.89
CA ALA A 7 -5.46 -7.54 3.57
C ALA A 7 -4.75 -8.28 2.43
N MET A 8 -3.61 -8.94 2.69
CA MET A 8 -2.85 -9.68 1.66
C MET A 8 -3.42 -11.09 1.39
N ASP A 9 -4.39 -11.56 2.19
CA ASP A 9 -4.92 -12.93 2.15
C ASP A 9 -6.26 -13.08 1.39
N LEU A 10 -6.92 -11.97 1.08
CA LEU A 10 -8.19 -11.98 0.34
C LEU A 10 -8.02 -12.37 -1.13
N HIS A 11 -6.84 -12.09 -1.67
CA HIS A 11 -6.49 -12.41 -3.04
C HIS A 11 -6.55 -13.91 -3.36
N HIS A 12 -6.12 -14.76 -2.41
CA HIS A 12 -6.14 -16.21 -2.59
C HIS A 12 -7.51 -16.85 -2.35
N LYS A 13 -8.42 -16.14 -1.65
CA LYS A 13 -9.79 -16.60 -1.38
C LYS A 13 -10.72 -16.34 -2.57
N LEU A 14 -10.56 -15.21 -3.26
CA LEU A 14 -11.42 -14.85 -4.40
C LEU A 14 -11.14 -15.68 -5.68
N ARG A 15 -9.92 -16.22 -5.81
CA ARG A 15 -9.54 -17.04 -6.97
C ARG A 15 -9.80 -18.54 -6.79
N ARG A 16 -10.01 -19.00 -5.56
CA ARG A 16 -10.21 -20.42 -5.23
C ARG A 16 -11.68 -20.76 -5.12
N ASP A 17 -12.05 -21.96 -5.56
CA ASP A 17 -13.35 -22.52 -5.25
C ASP A 17 -13.45 -22.77 -3.73
N PRO A 18 -14.53 -22.34 -3.05
CA PRO A 18 -14.70 -22.55 -1.61
C PRO A 18 -14.66 -24.02 -1.18
N ASN A 19 -14.96 -24.95 -2.08
CA ASN A 19 -14.99 -26.38 -1.80
C ASN A 19 -13.62 -27.05 -1.94
N TRP A 20 -12.58 -26.33 -2.38
CA TRP A 20 -11.23 -26.88 -2.49
C TRP A 20 -10.49 -26.86 -1.16
N HIS A 21 -9.60 -27.84 -0.97
CA HIS A 21 -8.76 -27.90 0.22
C HIS A 21 -7.90 -26.61 0.34
N PRO A 22 -7.70 -26.03 1.54
CA PRO A 22 -6.93 -24.78 1.72
C PRO A 22 -5.49 -24.84 1.19
N ASN A 23 -4.89 -26.04 1.24
CA ASN A 23 -3.54 -26.30 0.70
C ASN A 23 -3.54 -26.79 -0.76
N GLY A 24 -4.72 -26.88 -1.39
CA GLY A 24 -4.88 -27.25 -2.78
C GLY A 24 -4.42 -26.12 -3.71
N CYS A 25 -3.98 -26.51 -4.91
CA CYS A 25 -3.55 -25.59 -5.95
C CYS A 25 -4.62 -24.54 -6.29
N ASN A 26 -4.20 -23.27 -6.44
CA ASN A 26 -5.09 -22.14 -6.74
C ASN A 26 -5.74 -22.19 -8.13
N ILE A 27 -5.28 -23.10 -9.00
CA ILE A 27 -5.75 -23.25 -10.38
C ILE A 27 -6.72 -24.43 -10.52
N CYS A 28 -6.43 -25.56 -9.88
CA CYS A 28 -7.17 -26.81 -10.09
C CYS A 28 -7.60 -27.54 -8.80
N GLY A 29 -7.27 -27.03 -7.61
CA GLY A 29 -7.69 -27.59 -6.32
C GLY A 29 -6.93 -28.84 -5.85
N GLN A 30 -6.12 -29.46 -6.71
CA GLN A 30 -5.36 -30.66 -6.37
C GLN A 30 -4.18 -30.37 -5.42
N LEU A 31 -3.81 -31.35 -4.59
CA LEU A 31 -2.70 -31.27 -3.65
C LEU A 31 -1.37 -31.70 -4.31
N GLY A 32 -0.25 -31.31 -3.70
CA GLY A 32 1.09 -31.80 -4.08
C GLY A 32 1.87 -30.91 -5.04
N HIS A 33 1.34 -29.75 -5.44
CA HIS A 33 2.07 -28.80 -6.28
C HIS A 33 1.66 -27.35 -6.00
N GLN A 34 2.54 -26.41 -6.38
CA GLN A 34 2.24 -24.97 -6.36
C GLN A 34 1.55 -24.58 -7.67
N ALA A 35 0.79 -23.48 -7.66
CA ALA A 35 0.09 -23.00 -8.86
C ALA A 35 1.06 -22.69 -10.03
N SER A 36 2.29 -22.28 -9.73
CA SER A 36 3.36 -22.06 -10.73
C SER A 36 3.81 -23.34 -11.44
N THR A 37 3.59 -24.51 -10.83
CA THR A 37 3.96 -25.84 -11.34
C THR A 37 2.72 -26.71 -11.58
N CYS A 38 1.58 -26.09 -11.86
CA CYS A 38 0.32 -26.80 -12.07
C CYS A 38 0.40 -27.66 -13.35
N PRO A 39 0.15 -28.98 -13.28
CA PRO A 39 0.18 -29.85 -14.46
C PRO A 39 -0.99 -29.58 -15.42
N ASN A 40 -2.07 -28.98 -14.91
CA ASN A 40 -3.22 -28.56 -15.71
C ASN A 40 -2.99 -27.21 -16.44
N GLY A 41 -1.75 -26.70 -16.43
CA GLY A 41 -1.34 -25.50 -17.13
C GLY A 41 -1.66 -24.19 -16.39
N THR A 42 -1.62 -23.09 -17.15
CA THR A 42 -1.88 -21.72 -16.68
C THR A 42 -3.30 -21.27 -17.01
N VAL A 43 -3.94 -20.51 -16.12
CA VAL A 43 -5.27 -19.92 -16.38
C VAL A 43 -5.12 -18.58 -17.07
N ASN A 44 -5.85 -18.39 -18.19
CA ASN A 44 -6.04 -17.07 -18.78
C ASN A 44 -7.03 -16.25 -17.93
N TRP A 45 -6.50 -15.51 -16.95
CA TRP A 45 -7.33 -14.74 -16.03
C TRP A 45 -8.06 -13.58 -16.72
N LYS A 46 -7.51 -13.04 -17.83
CA LYS A 46 -8.12 -11.97 -18.63
C LYS A 46 -9.40 -12.45 -19.31
N GLU A 47 -9.39 -13.67 -19.83
CA GLU A 47 -10.58 -14.31 -20.42
C GLU A 47 -11.63 -14.63 -19.36
N LYS A 48 -11.21 -15.18 -18.21
CA LYS A 48 -12.14 -15.58 -17.14
C LYS A 48 -12.88 -14.41 -16.49
N TYR A 49 -12.19 -13.29 -16.23
CA TYR A 49 -12.75 -12.15 -15.50
C TYR A 49 -13.00 -10.90 -16.35
N GLY A 50 -12.59 -10.93 -17.63
CA GLY A 50 -12.65 -9.79 -18.52
C GLY A 50 -11.55 -8.75 -18.27
N GLU A 51 -11.33 -7.89 -19.25
CA GLU A 51 -10.31 -6.84 -19.20
C GLU A 51 -10.58 -5.77 -18.13
N SER A 52 -11.85 -5.58 -17.75
CA SER A 52 -12.27 -4.66 -16.69
C SER A 52 -11.77 -5.06 -15.30
N ALA A 53 -11.53 -6.35 -15.05
CA ALA A 53 -11.03 -6.84 -13.76
C ALA A 53 -9.56 -6.47 -13.51
N PHE A 54 -8.80 -6.22 -14.58
CA PHE A 54 -7.38 -5.84 -14.52
C PHE A 54 -7.16 -4.35 -14.76
N ARG A 55 -8.23 -3.58 -14.99
CA ARG A 55 -8.13 -2.13 -15.00
C ARG A 55 -7.75 -1.68 -13.60
N LEU A 56 -6.57 -1.09 -13.47
CA LEU A 56 -6.14 -0.38 -12.26
C LEU A 56 -7.15 0.73 -12.00
N ARG A 57 -8.11 0.47 -11.11
CA ARG A 57 -8.90 1.55 -10.53
C ARG A 57 -7.99 2.18 -9.49
N ILE A 58 -7.40 3.30 -9.84
CA ILE A 58 -6.79 4.14 -8.84
C ILE A 58 -7.98 4.59 -7.98
N ASN A 59 -8.06 4.09 -6.73
CA ASN A 59 -8.99 4.61 -5.73
C ASN A 59 -8.55 6.04 -5.42
N GLN A 60 -8.85 6.94 -6.34
CA GLN A 60 -8.62 8.37 -6.22
C GLN A 60 -9.87 8.91 -5.57
N ASP A 61 -9.78 9.28 -4.30
CA ASP A 61 -10.79 10.18 -3.76
C ASP A 61 -10.69 11.46 -4.60
N PRO A 62 -11.80 11.97 -5.18
CA PRO A 62 -11.77 13.22 -5.94
C PRO A 62 -11.11 14.37 -5.18
N LYS A 63 -11.12 14.33 -3.83
CA LYS A 63 -10.44 15.30 -2.98
C LYS A 63 -8.92 15.33 -3.17
N ASP A 64 -8.29 14.20 -3.52
CA ASP A 64 -6.84 14.08 -3.69
C ASP A 64 -6.33 14.74 -4.98
N PHE A 65 -7.22 15.07 -5.91
CA PHE A 65 -6.92 15.67 -7.22
C PHE A 65 -7.55 17.04 -7.41
N ARG A 66 -8.24 17.54 -6.39
CA ARG A 66 -8.77 18.90 -6.39
C ARG A 66 -7.62 19.85 -6.11
N ASP A 67 -7.47 20.86 -6.96
CA ASP A 67 -6.56 21.97 -6.68
C ASP A 67 -6.94 22.65 -5.35
N PRO A 68 -5.99 22.80 -4.40
CA PRO A 68 -6.27 23.47 -3.13
C PRO A 68 -6.71 24.91 -3.36
N THR A 69 -7.61 25.41 -2.52
CA THR A 69 -7.98 26.83 -2.53
C THR A 69 -6.82 27.70 -2.03
N ASP A 70 -6.85 28.99 -2.35
CA ASP A 70 -5.85 29.95 -1.87
C ASP A 70 -5.72 29.97 -0.34
N ALA A 71 -6.83 29.77 0.39
CA ALA A 71 -6.83 29.70 1.85
C ALA A 71 -6.15 28.43 2.38
N GLU A 72 -6.40 27.28 1.73
CA GLU A 72 -5.73 26.01 2.05
C GLU A 72 -4.24 26.10 1.76
N TRP A 73 -3.86 26.70 0.63
CA TRP A 73 -2.46 27.01 0.28
C TRP A 73 -1.77 27.89 1.33
N ALA A 74 -2.41 28.97 1.77
CA ALA A 74 -1.87 29.85 2.80
C ALA A 74 -1.66 29.10 4.13
N GLY A 75 -2.60 28.22 4.50
CA GLY A 75 -2.46 27.34 5.66
C GLY A 75 -1.27 26.39 5.55
N MET A 76 -1.12 25.71 4.40
CA MET A 76 0.00 24.83 4.12
C MET A 76 1.35 25.57 4.20
N MET A 77 1.43 26.78 3.64
CA MET A 77 2.66 27.60 3.67
C MET A 77 3.01 28.05 5.09
N LYS A 78 2.00 28.37 5.92
CA LYS A 78 2.21 28.71 7.32
C LYS A 78 2.76 27.52 8.12
N GLU A 79 2.19 26.34 7.91
CA GLU A 79 2.67 25.10 8.54
C GLU A 79 4.08 24.74 8.07
N LEU A 80 4.39 24.93 6.78
CA LEU A 80 5.73 24.71 6.24
C LEU A 80 6.76 25.66 6.87
N LYS A 81 6.42 26.94 7.01
CA LYS A 81 7.27 27.93 7.68
C LYS A 81 7.54 27.53 9.13
N LYS A 82 6.49 27.15 9.87
CA LYS A 82 6.62 26.69 11.26
C LYS A 82 7.57 25.49 11.37
N LYS A 83 7.43 24.49 10.51
CA LYS A 83 8.32 23.33 10.47
C LYS A 83 9.77 23.71 10.13
N ALA A 84 9.96 24.67 9.24
CA ALA A 84 11.29 25.18 8.92
C ALA A 84 11.93 25.85 10.16
N ASP A 85 11.19 26.69 10.86
CA ASP A 85 11.66 27.37 12.08
C ASP A 85 11.99 26.35 13.18
N GLU A 86 11.12 25.35 13.41
CA GLU A 86 11.36 24.26 14.36
C GLU A 86 12.62 23.45 14.00
N PHE A 87 12.82 23.16 12.71
CA PHE A 87 14.02 22.47 12.24
C PHE A 87 15.30 23.29 12.46
N THR A 88 15.26 24.61 12.23
CA THR A 88 16.42 25.47 12.51
C THR A 88 16.77 25.48 13.99
N LYS A 89 15.77 25.57 14.88
CA LYS A 89 15.98 25.52 16.32
C LYS A 89 16.53 24.18 16.77
N MET A 90 15.98 23.08 16.27
CA MET A 90 16.50 21.73 16.54
C MET A 90 17.97 21.62 16.13
N LYS A 91 18.33 22.14 14.96
CA LYS A 91 19.71 22.13 14.46
C LYS A 91 20.65 22.94 15.36
N GLU A 92 20.21 24.10 15.85
CA GLU A 92 20.98 24.90 16.82
C GLU A 92 21.17 24.17 18.15
N ASP A 93 20.12 23.55 18.68
CA ASP A 93 20.16 22.83 19.94
C ASP A 93 21.08 21.60 19.85
N VAL A 94 21.05 20.87 18.73
CA VAL A 94 21.99 19.76 18.43
C VAL A 94 23.42 20.27 18.29
N SER A 95 23.64 21.41 17.63
CA SER A 95 24.97 22.00 17.50
C SER A 95 25.56 22.42 18.87
N LYS A 96 24.73 22.97 19.77
CA LYS A 96 25.14 23.33 21.12
C LYS A 96 25.47 22.11 21.97
N SER A 97 24.68 21.03 21.87
CA SER A 97 24.94 19.81 22.65
C SER A 97 26.22 19.09 22.21
N LEU A 98 26.54 19.11 20.91
CA LEU A 98 27.81 18.57 20.39
C LEU A 98 29.02 19.37 20.88
N ASN A 99 28.94 20.70 20.94
CA ASN A 99 30.04 21.54 21.45
C ASN A 99 30.25 21.43 22.97
N TYR A 100 29.24 21.00 23.75
CA TYR A 100 29.37 20.85 25.20
C TYR A 100 30.08 19.56 25.62
N THR A 101 30.17 18.56 24.73
CA THR A 101 30.83 17.27 25.02
C THR A 101 32.35 17.27 24.84
N GLU A 102 32.97 18.39 24.45
CA GLU A 102 34.42 18.54 24.23
C GLU A 102 35.16 19.36 25.33
N LEU A 103 34.50 19.69 26.45
CA LEU A 103 35.10 20.31 27.65
C LEU A 103 35.05 19.37 28.86
#